data_AF-A0A9Q1R7Z0-F1
#
_entry.id   AF-A0A9Q1R7Z0-F1
#
_cell.length_a   1.000
_cell.length_b   1.000
_cell.length_c   1.000
_cell.angle_alpha   90.00
_cell.angle_beta   90.00
_cell.angle_gamma   90.00
#
_symmetry.space_group_name_H-M   'P 1'
#
loop_
_entity.id
_entity.type
_entity.pdbx_description
1 polymer ?
#
loop_
_entity_poly.entity_id
_entity_poly.type
_entity_poly.pdbx_seq_one_letter_code
_entity_poly.pdbx_strand_id
1 'polypeptide(L)'
;MNNAGVLKPSQVVMQPRVHIGGDDLRNFYTLIMVDPDAPSPSNPSLREYLHWVVTDIPATTDTSFGNEIVRYESPTPSMGIHRFVFVLFRQLGRETVYGPCRRGNFNTRDFAKLYNLGLPVASVYFNCHRESGTGGRRA
;
A
#
# COMPACT_ATOMS: atom_id res chain seq x y z
N MET A 1 1.12 -11.19 7.35
CA MET A 1 0.40 -10.38 8.36
C MET A 1 -1.00 -10.96 8.52
N ASN A 2 -1.54 -11.01 9.74
CA ASN A 2 -2.95 -11.30 9.94
C ASN A 2 -3.77 -10.08 9.53
N ASN A 3 -4.90 -10.29 8.85
CA ASN A 3 -5.78 -9.21 8.44
C ASN A 3 -6.26 -8.44 9.69
N ALA A 4 -6.28 -7.11 9.63
CA ALA A 4 -6.65 -6.22 10.74
C ALA A 4 -5.68 -6.18 11.95
N GLY A 5 -4.43 -6.65 11.80
CA GLY A 5 -3.40 -6.45 12.83
C GLY A 5 -3.14 -4.98 13.13
N VAL A 6 -2.66 -4.66 14.34
CA VAL A 6 -2.27 -3.29 14.72
C VAL A 6 -0.76 -3.15 14.65
N LEU A 7 -0.27 -2.16 13.91
CA LEU A 7 1.15 -1.80 13.84
C LEU A 7 1.32 -0.34 14.23
N LYS A 8 2.40 -0.05 14.95
CA LYS A 8 2.79 1.32 15.30
C LYS A 8 3.53 1.98 14.14
N PRO A 9 3.46 3.32 13.99
CA PRO A 9 4.25 4.05 13.00
C PRO A 9 5.74 3.69 13.01
N SER A 10 6.31 3.53 14.21
CA SER A 10 7.71 3.12 14.42
C SER A 10 8.07 1.73 13.85
N GLN A 11 7.09 0.83 13.69
CA GLN A 11 7.30 -0.51 13.14
C GLN A 11 7.22 -0.55 11.61
N VAL A 12 6.69 0.50 10.98
CA VAL A 12 6.45 0.59 9.53
C VAL A 12 7.17 1.79 8.90
N VAL A 13 8.27 2.23 9.53
CA VAL A 13 9.14 3.29 8.98
C VAL A 13 9.79 2.84 7.67
N MET A 14 10.25 1.58 7.63
CA MET A 14 10.84 0.98 6.45
C MET A 14 9.79 0.24 5.64
N GLN A 15 9.96 0.23 4.32
CA GLN A 15 9.10 -0.56 3.43
C GLN A 15 9.14 -2.05 3.84
N PRO A 16 7.97 -2.71 3.93
CA PRO A 16 7.94 -4.12 4.30
C PRO A 16 8.43 -5.00 3.15
N ARG A 17 8.96 -6.17 3.50
CA ARG A 17 9.19 -7.25 2.52
C ARG A 17 7.87 -7.94 2.22
N VAL A 18 7.42 -7.89 0.96
CA VAL A 18 6.19 -8.55 0.51
C VAL A 18 6.52 -9.65 -0.47
N HIS A 19 6.36 -10.91 -0.04
CA HIS A 19 6.55 -12.08 -0.88
C HIS A 19 5.24 -12.38 -1.63
N ILE A 20 5.36 -12.65 -2.92
CA ILE A 20 4.25 -12.95 -3.81
C ILE A 20 4.37 -14.40 -4.27
N GLY A 21 3.31 -15.17 -4.09
CA GLY A 21 3.23 -16.54 -4.56
C GLY A 21 2.92 -16.62 -6.06
N GLY A 22 2.26 -17.71 -6.46
CA GLY A 22 1.82 -17.95 -7.83
C GLY A 22 2.55 -19.12 -8.48
N ASP A 23 1.92 -19.69 -9.50
CA ASP A 23 2.34 -20.98 -10.07
C ASP A 23 2.91 -20.86 -11.49
N ASP A 24 2.79 -19.69 -12.11
CA ASP A 24 3.32 -19.41 -13.46
C ASP A 24 4.30 -18.23 -13.40
N LEU A 25 5.58 -18.54 -13.65
CA LEU A 25 6.70 -17.59 -13.64
C LEU A 25 6.61 -16.50 -14.71
N ARG A 26 5.69 -16.62 -15.66
CA ARG A 26 5.42 -15.59 -16.68
C ARG A 26 4.47 -14.50 -16.17
N ASN A 27 3.89 -14.67 -14.99
CA ASN A 27 3.01 -13.66 -14.41
C ASN A 27 3.81 -12.56 -13.73
N PHE A 28 3.30 -11.35 -13.90
CA PHE A 28 3.78 -10.15 -13.24
C PHE A 28 2.66 -9.56 -12.40
N TYR A 29 3.03 -8.92 -11.31
CA TYR A 29 2.08 -8.36 -10.36
C TYR A 29 2.39 -6.90 -10.07
N THR A 30 1.31 -6.15 -9.79
CA THR A 30 1.37 -4.81 -9.24
C THR A 30 0.91 -4.84 -7.79
N LEU A 31 1.74 -4.37 -6.87
CA LEU A 31 1.39 -4.13 -5.48
C LEU A 31 1.10 -2.64 -5.28
N ILE A 32 -0.02 -2.34 -4.63
CA ILE A 32 -0.44 -0.99 -4.26
C ILE A 32 -0.63 -0.93 -2.74
N MET A 33 -0.14 0.11 -2.08
CA MET A 33 -0.43 0.43 -0.69
C MET A 33 -1.15 1.78 -0.61
N VAL A 34 -2.31 1.81 0.03
CA VAL A 34 -3.15 3.01 0.18
C VAL A 34 -3.67 3.20 1.60
N ASP A 35 -3.95 4.45 1.94
CA ASP A 35 -4.67 4.88 3.13
C ASP A 35 -6.02 5.51 2.71
N PRO A 36 -7.17 4.82 2.90
CA PRO A 36 -8.49 5.34 2.57
C PRO A 36 -9.02 6.33 3.63
N ASP A 37 -8.31 6.50 4.73
CA ASP A 37 -8.70 7.27 5.89
C ASP A 37 -7.93 8.60 5.99
N ALA A 38 -7.14 8.98 4.98
CA ALA A 38 -6.37 10.22 5.00
C ALA A 38 -7.24 11.49 4.77
N PRO A 39 -6.99 12.61 5.49
CA PRO A 39 -6.04 12.77 6.60
C PRO A 39 -6.56 12.29 7.95
N SER A 40 -7.87 12.05 8.08
CA SER A 40 -8.46 11.36 9.23
C SER A 40 -9.68 10.52 8.82
N PRO A 41 -9.98 9.42 9.54
CA PRO A 41 -11.13 8.55 9.19
C PRO A 41 -12.48 9.28 9.25
N SER A 42 -12.58 10.32 10.09
CA SER A 42 -13.80 11.13 10.25
C SER A 42 -13.97 12.21 9.17
N ASN A 43 -12.88 12.65 8.54
CA ASN A 43 -12.90 13.60 7.43
C ASN A 43 -11.86 13.21 6.37
N PRO A 44 -12.10 12.14 5.60
CA PRO A 44 -11.10 11.54 4.72
C PRO A 44 -11.03 12.27 3.37
N SER A 45 -10.72 13.57 3.37
CA SER A 45 -10.72 14.43 2.19
C SER A 45 -9.63 14.12 1.15
N LEU A 46 -8.59 13.38 1.55
CA LEU A 46 -7.50 12.94 0.66
C LEU A 46 -7.63 11.49 0.22
N ARG A 47 -8.74 10.81 0.56
CA ARG A 47 -8.93 9.40 0.21
C ARG A 47 -8.94 9.14 -1.30
N GLU A 48 -8.32 8.07 -1.79
CA GLU A 48 -7.29 7.26 -1.12
C GLU A 48 -5.94 7.99 -1.20
N TYR A 49 -5.11 7.92 -0.15
CA TYR A 49 -3.74 8.42 -0.20
C TYR A 49 -2.79 7.28 -0.56
N LEU A 50 -2.03 7.44 -1.63
CA LEU A 50 -1.12 6.43 -2.15
C LEU A 50 0.22 6.43 -1.40
N HIS A 51 0.53 5.33 -0.72
CA HIS A 51 1.77 5.16 0.02
C HIS A 51 2.87 4.50 -0.80
N TRP A 52 2.53 3.50 -1.62
CA TRP A 52 3.53 2.70 -2.33
C TRP A 52 2.95 2.05 -3.57
N VAL A 53 3.70 1.99 -4.66
CA VAL A 53 3.37 1.19 -5.85
C VAL A 53 4.62 0.54 -6.41
N VAL A 54 4.57 -0.78 -6.55
CA VAL A 54 5.60 -1.58 -7.20
C VAL A 54 4.95 -2.40 -8.31
N THR A 55 5.44 -2.26 -9.53
CA THR A 55 4.95 -3.00 -10.72
C THR A 55 5.92 -4.10 -11.10
N ASP A 56 5.52 -4.89 -12.08
CA ASP A 56 6.40 -5.85 -12.76
C ASP A 56 7.06 -6.86 -11.81
N ILE A 57 6.42 -7.16 -10.68
CA ILE A 57 6.95 -8.10 -9.71
C ILE A 57 6.75 -9.52 -10.26
N PRO A 58 7.81 -10.29 -10.53
CA PRO A 58 7.66 -11.65 -11.04
C PRO A 58 6.97 -12.56 -10.01
N ALA A 59 6.13 -13.49 -10.48
CA ALA A 59 5.55 -14.52 -9.63
C ALA A 59 6.63 -15.26 -8.81
N THR A 60 6.28 -15.74 -7.61
CA THR A 60 7.18 -16.46 -6.67
C THR A 60 8.32 -15.64 -6.06
N THR A 61 8.40 -14.33 -6.32
CA THR A 61 9.46 -13.45 -5.81
C THR A 61 8.95 -12.48 -4.74
N ASP A 62 9.65 -11.36 -4.54
CA ASP A 62 9.24 -10.28 -3.64
C ASP A 62 9.38 -8.91 -4.32
N THR A 63 8.86 -7.87 -3.68
CA THR A 63 8.86 -6.49 -4.19
C THR A 63 10.23 -5.94 -4.58
N SER A 64 11.35 -6.51 -4.12
CA SER A 64 12.70 -6.08 -4.54
C SER A 64 13.04 -6.42 -5.99
N PHE A 65 12.30 -7.34 -6.62
CA PHE A 65 12.45 -7.72 -8.02
C PHE A 65 11.53 -6.93 -8.97
N GLY A 66 10.61 -6.14 -8.42
CA GLY A 66 9.72 -5.29 -9.20
C GLY A 66 10.31 -3.91 -9.48
N ASN A 67 9.53 -3.09 -10.16
CA ASN A 67 9.83 -1.69 -10.46
C ASN A 67 9.05 -0.77 -9.51
N GLU A 68 9.76 -0.05 -8.65
CA GLU A 68 9.15 0.91 -7.71
C GLU A 68 8.84 2.24 -8.44
N ILE A 69 7.59 2.38 -8.89
CA ILE A 69 7.11 3.58 -9.60
C ILE A 69 6.56 4.66 -8.67
N VAL A 70 6.16 4.30 -7.46
CA VAL A 70 5.83 5.24 -6.39
C VAL A 70 6.54 4.79 -5.14
N ARG A 71 7.54 5.56 -4.69
CA ARG A 71 8.36 5.22 -3.51
C ARG A 71 7.51 5.02 -2.25
N TYR A 72 7.92 4.09 -1.41
CA TYR A 72 7.29 3.89 -0.11
C TYR A 72 7.34 5.17 0.73
N GLU A 73 6.17 5.64 1.17
CA GLU A 73 6.02 6.70 2.15
C GLU A 73 5.48 6.11 3.46
N SER A 74 6.20 6.29 4.56
CA SER A 74 5.87 5.63 5.82
C SER A 74 4.55 6.16 6.41
N PRO A 75 3.72 5.27 6.98
CA PRO A 75 2.52 5.64 7.73
C PRO A 75 2.80 6.65 8.86
N THR A 76 2.21 7.84 8.76
CA THR A 76 2.31 8.90 9.79
C THR A 76 0.92 9.43 10.20
N PRO A 77 -0.01 8.56 10.65
CA PRO A 77 -1.35 8.98 11.01
C PRO A 77 -1.31 10.01 12.15
N SER A 78 -1.99 11.14 11.93
CA SER A 78 -2.04 12.25 12.89
C SER A 78 -3.25 12.15 13.83
N MET A 79 -4.40 11.67 13.32
CA MET A 79 -5.66 11.62 14.05
C MET A 79 -6.47 10.36 13.72
N GLY A 80 -6.92 9.65 14.76
CA GLY A 80 -7.71 8.43 14.60
C GLY A 80 -6.88 7.21 14.22
N ILE A 81 -7.57 6.13 13.88
CA ILE A 81 -6.99 4.85 13.48
C ILE A 81 -7.16 4.73 11.96
N HIS A 82 -6.05 4.68 11.24
CA HIS A 82 -6.03 4.56 9.78
C HIS A 82 -5.81 3.11 9.36
N ARG A 83 -6.44 2.73 8.25
CA ARG A 83 -6.25 1.43 7.61
C ARG A 83 -5.23 1.57 6.48
N PHE A 84 -4.11 0.88 6.59
CA PHE A 84 -3.16 0.81 5.49
C PHE A 84 -3.39 -0.49 4.73
N VAL A 85 -3.89 -0.37 3.50
CA VAL A 85 -4.35 -1.49 2.69
C VAL A 85 -3.34 -1.79 1.61
N PHE A 86 -2.86 -3.03 1.58
CA PHE A 86 -2.14 -3.60 0.45
C PHE A 86 -3.12 -4.30 -0.48
N VAL A 87 -3.00 -4.02 -1.78
CA VAL A 87 -3.80 -4.64 -2.84
C VAL A 87 -2.84 -5.16 -3.90
N LEU A 88 -2.99 -6.43 -4.26
CA LEU A 88 -2.19 -7.08 -5.29
C LEU A 88 -3.04 -7.36 -6.53
N PHE A 89 -2.52 -6.99 -7.69
CA PHE A 89 -3.14 -7.24 -8.99
C PHE A 89 -2.21 -8.04 -9.89
N ARG A 90 -2.79 -8.87 -10.77
CA ARG A 90 -2.05 -9.53 -11.85
C ARG A 90 -2.04 -8.61 -13.08
N GLN A 91 -0.86 -8.42 -13.67
CA GLN A 91 -0.70 -7.69 -14.93
C GLN A 91 -0.94 -8.60 -16.13
N LEU A 92 -1.33 -8.00 -17.26
CA LEU A 92 -1.42 -8.69 -18.55
C LEU A 92 -0.03 -8.92 -19.19
N GLY A 93 0.97 -8.12 -18.81
CA GLY A 93 2.35 -8.20 -19.28
C GLY A 93 3.27 -7.28 -18.48
N ARG A 94 4.56 -7.25 -18.79
CA ARG A 94 5.53 -6.31 -18.20
C ARG A 94 5.39 -4.91 -18.80
N GLU A 95 5.77 -3.90 -18.02
CA GLU A 95 5.90 -2.51 -18.46
C GLU A 95 4.58 -1.91 -18.98
N THR A 96 3.45 -2.41 -18.48
CA THR A 96 2.10 -1.96 -18.87
C THR A 96 1.49 -0.96 -17.90
N VAL A 97 2.13 -0.70 -16.76
CA VAL A 97 1.58 0.09 -15.64
C VAL A 97 2.50 1.25 -15.32
N TYR A 98 1.93 2.44 -15.17
CA TYR A 98 2.68 3.68 -14.92
C TYR A 98 2.22 4.38 -13.65
N GLY A 99 3.10 5.22 -13.08
CA GLY A 99 2.85 5.92 -11.82
C GLY A 99 1.85 7.07 -11.98
N PRO A 100 0.95 7.29 -11.00
CA PRO A 100 0.10 8.47 -10.98
C PRO A 100 0.90 9.73 -10.65
N CYS A 101 0.42 10.89 -11.09
CA CYS A 101 1.09 12.18 -10.86
C CYS A 101 1.01 12.69 -9.41
N ARG A 102 0.10 12.14 -8.59
CA ARG A 102 -0.18 12.59 -7.22
C ARG A 102 -0.61 11.43 -6.34
N ARG A 103 -0.32 11.53 -5.04
CA ARG A 103 -0.67 10.51 -4.04
C ARG A 103 -2.09 10.65 -3.51
N GLY A 104 -2.53 11.88 -3.24
CA GLY A 104 -3.86 12.15 -2.69
C GLY A 104 -4.98 12.05 -3.71
N ASN A 105 -6.15 11.61 -3.25
CA ASN A 105 -7.33 11.29 -4.08
C ASN A 105 -7.02 10.29 -5.19
N PHE A 106 -6.14 9.35 -4.90
CA PHE A 106 -5.99 8.15 -5.70
C PHE A 106 -7.26 7.31 -5.62
N ASN A 107 -7.52 6.53 -6.66
CA ASN A 107 -8.62 5.56 -6.70
C ASN A 107 -8.09 4.24 -7.24
N THR A 108 -7.91 3.26 -6.35
CA THR A 108 -7.41 1.93 -6.71
C THR A 108 -8.26 1.25 -7.78
N ARG A 109 -9.58 1.44 -7.79
CA ARG A 109 -10.48 0.82 -8.77
C ARG A 109 -10.32 1.44 -10.16
N ASP A 110 -10.20 2.76 -10.23
CA ASP A 110 -10.02 3.43 -11.52
C ASP A 110 -8.62 3.14 -12.08
N PHE A 111 -7.60 3.06 -11.23
CA PHE A 111 -6.26 2.62 -11.61
C PHE A 111 -6.27 1.19 -12.18
N ALA A 112 -6.96 0.26 -11.52
CA ALA A 112 -7.08 -1.12 -12.00
C ALA A 112 -7.80 -1.21 -13.35
N LYS A 113 -8.83 -0.39 -13.57
CA LYS A 113 -9.52 -0.31 -14.87
C LYS A 113 -8.63 0.27 -15.96
N LEU A 114 -7.92 1.36 -15.66
CA LEU A 114 -7.05 2.06 -16.61
C LEU A 114 -5.96 1.16 -17.20
N TYR A 115 -5.39 0.29 -16.36
CA TYR A 115 -4.31 -0.62 -16.74
C TYR A 115 -4.75 -2.08 -16.93
N ASN A 116 -6.06 -2.32 -17.07
CA ASN A 116 -6.63 -3.65 -17.30
C ASN A 116 -6.18 -4.72 -16.28
N LEU A 117 -6.00 -4.32 -15.03
CA LEU A 117 -5.52 -5.19 -13.94
C LEU A 117 -6.60 -6.16 -13.42
N GLY A 118 -7.86 -5.93 -13.78
CA GLY A 118 -8.99 -6.76 -13.34
C GLY A 118 -9.30 -6.62 -11.85
N LEU A 119 -9.70 -7.73 -11.23
CA LEU A 119 -9.97 -7.79 -9.80
C LEU A 119 -8.68 -8.05 -9.00
N PRO A 120 -8.59 -7.57 -7.74
CA PRO A 120 -7.48 -7.91 -6.87
C PRO A 120 -7.35 -9.43 -6.70
N VAL A 121 -6.13 -9.95 -6.78
CA VAL A 121 -5.84 -11.37 -6.50
C VAL A 121 -5.59 -11.63 -5.00
N ALA A 122 -5.18 -10.58 -4.27
CA ALA A 122 -5.02 -10.61 -2.83
C ALA A 122 -5.17 -9.19 -2.26
N SER A 123 -5.60 -9.12 -0.99
CA SER A 123 -5.55 -7.88 -0.22
C SER A 123 -5.35 -8.20 1.26
N VAL A 124 -4.65 -7.31 1.95
CA VAL A 124 -4.46 -7.36 3.40
C VAL A 124 -4.34 -5.93 3.91
N TYR A 125 -4.86 -5.68 5.11
CA TYR A 125 -4.67 -4.39 5.75
C TYR A 125 -4.22 -4.53 7.20
N PHE A 126 -3.58 -3.47 7.70
CA PHE A 126 -3.29 -3.28 9.11
C PHE A 126 -3.81 -1.93 9.57
N ASN A 127 -4.09 -1.82 10.86
CA ASN A 127 -4.49 -0.59 11.51
C ASN A 127 -3.25 0.09 12.10
N CYS A 128 -3.16 1.41 11.97
CA CYS A 128 -2.10 2.20 12.58
C CYS A 128 -2.66 3.54 13.06
N HIS A 129 -2.17 4.01 14.21
CA HIS A 129 -2.58 5.26 14.82
C HIS A 129 -1.35 5.99 15.35
N ARG A 130 -1.50 7.29 15.65
CA ARG A 130 -0.42 8.10 16.22
C ARG A 130 0.17 7.41 17.45
N GLU A 131 1.49 7.25 17.48
CA GLU A 131 2.18 6.78 18.67
C GLU A 131 2.19 7.92 19.71
N SER A 132 1.60 7.67 20.88
CA SER A 132 1.73 8.60 22.00
C SER A 132 3.18 8.61 22.44
N GLY A 133 3.90 9.70 22.16
CA GLY A 133 5.24 9.89 22.69
C GLY A 133 5.23 9.74 24.21
N THR A 134 6.29 9.13 24.78
CA THR A 134 6.53 9.12 26.22
C THR A 134 6.73 10.57 26.70
N GLY A 135 5.62 11.26 26.95
CA GLY A 135 5.62 12.54 27.64
C GLY A 135 6.11 12.28 29.06
N GLY A 136 7.38 12.58 29.31
CA GLY A 136 7.86 12.72 30.68
C GLY A 136 6.93 13.68 31.40
N ARG A 137 6.22 13.17 32.41
CA ARG A 137 5.63 14.03 33.43
C ARG A 137 6.76 14.87 33.99
N ARG A 138 6.82 16.15 33.62
CA ARG A 138 7.51 17.12 34.46
C ARG A 138 6.72 17.16 35.76
N ALA A 139 7.35 16.67 36.82
CA ALA A 139 6.94 16.87 38.19
C ALA A 139 6.94 18.37 38.53
#